data_AF-A0AAN9Y3W4-F1
#
_entry.id   AF-A0AAN9Y3W4-F1
#
_cell.length_a   1.000
_cell.length_b   1.000
_cell.length_c   1.000
_cell.angle_alpha   90.00
_cell.angle_beta   90.00
_cell.angle_gamma   90.00
#
_symmetry.space_group_name_H-M   'P 1'
#
loop_
_entity.id
_entity.type
_entity.pdbx_description
1 polymer ?
#
loop_
_entity_poly.entity_id
_entity_poly.type
_entity_poly.pdbx_seq_one_letter_code
_entity_poly.pdbx_strand_id
1 'polypeptide(L)'
;MPEKKKVVKKKPVKGGKKKVAPAPLLKEKPKKIEKPKIVNPLFEKRPRHFGIGQHIQPKRDLSRFVRWPKYIKIQRQKSVLQRRLKIPPPINQFSHTIDRVTATALFKVLEKYRPETSAAKKRRLQARAEKKVEKKTDKPTKRPIVVRQGVNTVTKLVEQKKAQLVVISHDVDPLELVLFLPSLCRKMGVPYCIVKSKARLGRLVRRKTCTAVALTQVENSDRANFTKLVETIKNNFNERYDELRRHWGGGVLGAKSTARIAKIEKAKERKRQLLRLEVVRLVELEVVINMKDVIDVLELQGQREKHRKLIDYRTQEGNYMGIRYIFECGLKLKVTQSTMSSAAYIFHQFFREADIKNYDMYHIGITCLYVGSKLNNVTLKLRDVINVAHNTLIRSSSPLELSEKYWAMRDAIVQAELLIMRMIKFKLNISDPIKYLLLYYKSLKGWLHPEDRKEVPLMNSAMSFLMVFDPEINKDKVWEISEKIMDCYDKESEGTF
;
A
#
# COMPACT_ATOMS: atom_id res chain seq x y z
N MET A 1 -19.93 -20.89 -11.33
CA MET A 1 -21.39 -20.70 -11.30
C MET A 1 -21.84 -20.84 -9.85
N PRO A 2 -22.57 -19.84 -9.33
CA PRO A 2 -23.95 -20.14 -8.95
C PRO A 2 -24.95 -19.06 -9.40
N GLU A 3 -26.14 -19.55 -9.69
CA GLU A 3 -27.31 -18.84 -10.18
C GLU A 3 -27.89 -17.87 -9.14
N LYS A 4 -28.35 -16.73 -9.64
CA LYS A 4 -29.12 -15.75 -8.86
C LYS A 4 -30.53 -16.28 -8.64
N LYS A 5 -30.89 -16.45 -7.36
CA LYS A 5 -32.24 -16.72 -6.86
C LYS A 5 -33.24 -15.68 -7.39
N LYS A 6 -34.33 -16.17 -8.02
CA LYS A 6 -35.51 -15.40 -8.43
C LYS A 6 -36.29 -14.93 -7.20
N VAL A 7 -36.66 -13.65 -7.19
CA VAL A 7 -37.56 -13.03 -6.21
C VAL A 7 -39.01 -13.33 -6.60
N VAL A 8 -39.75 -13.91 -5.64
CA VAL A 8 -41.18 -14.24 -5.69
C VAL A 8 -42.03 -12.97 -5.65
N LYS A 9 -42.98 -12.81 -6.58
CA LYS A 9 -44.07 -11.82 -6.49
C LYS A 9 -45.37 -12.52 -6.04
N LYS A 10 -45.99 -11.97 -4.99
CA LYS A 10 -47.27 -12.40 -4.40
C LYS A 10 -48.44 -12.28 -5.40
N LYS A 11 -49.32 -13.28 -5.43
CA LYS A 11 -50.63 -13.28 -6.11
C LYS A 11 -51.69 -12.57 -5.25
N PRO A 12 -52.64 -11.83 -5.83
CA PRO A 12 -53.92 -11.54 -5.19
C PRO A 12 -54.99 -12.57 -5.58
N VAL A 13 -55.94 -12.72 -4.66
CA VAL A 13 -56.93 -13.79 -4.48
C VAL A 13 -58.13 -13.63 -5.43
N LYS A 14 -58.66 -14.76 -5.93
CA LYS A 14 -59.91 -14.86 -6.70
C LYS A 14 -61.12 -14.86 -5.75
N GLY A 15 -62.10 -13.98 -6.01
CA GLY A 15 -63.48 -14.11 -5.52
C GLY A 15 -64.42 -14.28 -6.72
N GLY A 16 -65.12 -15.40 -6.80
CA GLY A 16 -65.98 -15.77 -7.93
C GLY A 16 -67.42 -15.28 -7.80
N LYS A 17 -68.08 -15.07 -8.95
CA LYS A 17 -69.54 -15.21 -9.10
C LYS A 17 -69.86 -16.01 -10.38
N LYS A 18 -70.98 -16.73 -10.28
CA LYS A 18 -71.41 -17.95 -10.98
C LYS A 18 -71.71 -17.80 -12.49
N LYS A 19 -71.64 -18.96 -13.15
CA LYS A 19 -71.82 -19.29 -14.57
C LYS A 19 -73.23 -19.00 -15.11
N VAL A 20 -73.32 -18.53 -16.34
CA VAL A 20 -74.50 -18.66 -17.23
C VAL A 20 -74.05 -19.45 -18.47
N ALA A 21 -74.95 -20.29 -19.00
CA ALA A 21 -74.73 -21.41 -19.93
C ALA A 21 -74.07 -21.05 -21.29
N PRO A 22 -73.41 -22.01 -21.98
CA PRO A 22 -72.73 -21.78 -23.25
C PRO A 22 -73.69 -21.82 -24.44
N ALA A 23 -73.65 -20.81 -25.29
CA ALA A 23 -74.28 -20.85 -26.62
C ALA A 23 -73.32 -21.50 -27.65
N PRO A 24 -73.83 -22.34 -28.58
CA PRO A 24 -73.00 -23.14 -29.46
C PRO A 24 -72.38 -22.33 -30.60
N LEU A 25 -71.20 -22.80 -31.01
CA LEU A 25 -70.38 -22.33 -32.14
C LEU A 25 -71.22 -22.04 -33.38
N LEU A 26 -71.03 -20.85 -33.98
CA LEU A 26 -70.94 -20.67 -35.43
C LEU A 26 -70.46 -19.25 -35.77
N LYS A 27 -69.47 -19.22 -36.69
CA LYS A 27 -68.95 -18.09 -37.48
C LYS A 27 -68.02 -17.11 -36.75
N GLU A 28 -66.74 -17.50 -36.79
CA GLU A 28 -65.55 -16.66 -36.90
C GLU A 28 -65.75 -15.17 -36.57
N LYS A 29 -65.34 -14.77 -35.36
CA LYS A 29 -65.01 -13.35 -35.15
C LYS A 29 -63.94 -13.01 -36.19
N PRO A 30 -64.17 -11.98 -37.03
CA PRO A 30 -63.22 -11.63 -38.08
C PRO A 30 -61.87 -11.45 -37.40
N LYS A 31 -60.82 -12.10 -37.94
CA LYS A 31 -59.44 -11.77 -37.62
C LYS A 31 -59.42 -10.26 -37.51
N LYS A 32 -59.01 -9.69 -36.37
CA LYS A 32 -58.67 -8.27 -36.29
C LYS A 32 -57.69 -8.08 -37.44
N ILE A 33 -58.17 -7.52 -38.54
CA ILE A 33 -57.34 -7.16 -39.67
C ILE A 33 -56.41 -6.14 -39.03
N GLU A 34 -55.17 -6.54 -38.77
CA GLU A 34 -54.14 -5.61 -38.36
C GLU A 34 -54.13 -4.57 -39.47
N LYS A 35 -54.70 -3.39 -39.19
CA LYS A 35 -54.66 -2.28 -40.15
C LYS A 35 -53.19 -2.17 -40.55
N PRO A 36 -52.85 -2.30 -41.85
CA PRO A 36 -51.46 -2.23 -42.26
C PRO A 36 -50.92 -0.92 -41.69
N LYS A 37 -49.85 -1.01 -40.88
CA LYS A 37 -49.20 0.20 -40.38
C LYS A 37 -48.88 1.02 -41.61
N ILE A 38 -49.49 2.20 -41.74
CA ILE A 38 -49.20 3.13 -42.82
C ILE A 38 -47.76 3.60 -42.59
N VAL A 39 -46.80 2.87 -43.15
CA VAL A 39 -45.38 3.23 -43.11
C VAL A 39 -45.21 4.22 -44.23
N ASN A 40 -45.03 5.50 -43.88
CA ASN A 40 -44.70 6.50 -44.88
C ASN A 40 -43.31 6.14 -45.46
N PRO A 41 -43.21 5.88 -46.77
CA PRO A 41 -41.95 5.49 -47.41
C PRO A 41 -40.86 6.57 -47.33
N LEU A 42 -41.22 7.80 -46.98
CA LEU A 42 -40.28 8.90 -46.71
C LEU A 42 -39.50 8.72 -45.38
N PHE A 43 -39.98 7.89 -44.44
CA PHE A 43 -39.29 7.65 -43.18
C PHE A 43 -38.38 6.43 -43.26
N GLU A 44 -37.11 6.67 -43.54
CA GLU A 44 -36.07 5.64 -43.49
C GLU A 44 -35.29 5.65 -42.16
N LYS A 45 -34.89 4.46 -41.71
CA LYS A 45 -33.96 4.32 -40.59
C LYS A 45 -32.57 4.76 -41.05
N ARG A 46 -32.08 5.89 -40.56
CA ARG A 46 -30.71 6.38 -40.78
C ARG A 46 -29.84 6.19 -39.52
N PRO A 47 -29.45 4.95 -39.15
CA PRO A 47 -28.62 4.74 -37.97
C PRO A 47 -27.23 5.37 -38.18
N ARG A 48 -26.77 6.12 -37.19
CA ARG A 48 -25.41 6.67 -37.18
C ARG A 48 -24.47 5.71 -36.48
N HIS A 49 -23.34 5.40 -37.12
CA HIS A 49 -22.29 4.59 -36.52
C HIS A 49 -21.25 5.49 -35.84
N PHE A 50 -21.14 5.40 -34.52
CA PHE A 50 -20.24 6.24 -33.70
C PHE A 50 -18.90 5.56 -33.39
N GLY A 51 -18.44 4.68 -34.28
CA GLY A 51 -17.07 4.16 -34.26
C GLY A 51 -16.03 5.25 -34.49
N ILE A 52 -14.77 4.92 -34.27
CA ILE A 52 -13.64 5.83 -34.53
C ILE A 52 -13.60 6.13 -36.04
N GLY A 53 -13.49 7.40 -36.42
CA GLY A 53 -13.40 7.84 -37.83
C GLY A 53 -14.71 7.82 -38.62
N GLN A 54 -15.85 7.56 -37.98
CA GLN A 54 -17.16 7.48 -38.64
C GLN A 54 -17.97 8.76 -38.35
N HIS A 55 -19.18 8.64 -37.80
CA HIS A 55 -20.01 9.81 -37.51
C HIS A 55 -19.50 10.58 -36.27
N ILE A 56 -19.84 11.88 -36.20
CA ILE A 56 -19.57 12.74 -35.03
C ILE A 56 -20.13 12.07 -33.76
N GLN A 57 -19.29 12.00 -32.73
CA GLN A 57 -19.65 11.38 -31.46
C GLN A 57 -20.83 12.11 -30.80
N PRO A 58 -21.78 11.38 -30.18
CA PRO A 58 -22.87 12.00 -29.47
C PRO A 58 -22.34 12.72 -28.22
N LYS A 59 -23.12 13.65 -27.67
CA LYS A 59 -22.82 14.25 -26.36
C LYS A 59 -22.79 13.14 -25.29
N ARG A 60 -21.72 13.08 -24.50
CA ARG A 60 -21.50 12.09 -23.43
C ARG A 60 -21.34 12.81 -22.10
N ASP A 61 -21.50 12.08 -21.00
CA ASP A 61 -21.10 12.61 -19.69
C ASP A 61 -19.58 12.74 -19.62
N LEU A 62 -19.11 13.99 -19.68
CA LEU A 62 -17.69 14.33 -19.61
C LEU A 62 -17.25 14.71 -18.19
N SER A 63 -18.10 14.60 -17.16
CA SER A 63 -17.83 15.06 -15.78
C SER A 63 -16.50 14.56 -15.21
N ARG A 64 -16.07 13.35 -15.60
CA ARG A 64 -14.78 12.79 -15.19
C ARG A 64 -13.57 13.44 -15.87
N PHE A 65 -13.73 13.95 -17.09
CA PHE A 65 -12.70 14.53 -17.95
C PHE A 65 -12.73 16.07 -17.96
N VAL A 66 -13.71 16.69 -17.31
CA VAL A 66 -13.79 18.15 -17.14
C VAL A 66 -12.51 18.70 -16.51
N ARG A 67 -12.03 19.81 -17.05
CA ARG A 67 -11.00 20.64 -16.39
C ARG A 67 -11.62 21.35 -15.18
N TRP A 68 -11.54 20.71 -14.02
CA TRP A 68 -12.13 21.25 -12.80
C TRP A 68 -11.49 22.57 -12.34
N PRO A 69 -12.29 23.53 -11.81
CA PRO A 69 -11.79 24.72 -11.13
C PRO A 69 -10.75 24.41 -10.05
N LYS A 70 -9.83 25.36 -9.81
CA LYS A 70 -8.67 25.17 -8.93
C LYS A 70 -9.06 24.72 -7.51
N TYR A 71 -10.08 25.32 -6.90
CA TYR A 71 -10.53 24.98 -5.54
C TYR A 71 -11.02 23.53 -5.42
N ILE A 72 -11.76 23.02 -6.42
CA ILE A 72 -12.23 21.63 -6.47
C ILE A 72 -11.04 20.68 -6.57
N LYS A 73 -10.06 21.00 -7.44
CA LYS A 73 -8.84 20.20 -7.58
C LYS A 73 -8.07 20.12 -6.27
N ILE A 74 -7.84 21.25 -5.61
CA ILE A 74 -7.09 21.30 -4.34
C ILE A 74 -7.80 20.48 -3.25
N GLN A 75 -9.12 20.62 -3.09
CA GLN A 75 -9.89 19.84 -2.11
C GLN A 75 -9.84 18.33 -2.39
N ARG A 76 -9.98 17.93 -3.66
CA ARG A 76 -9.86 16.51 -4.06
C ARG A 76 -8.44 15.99 -3.85
N GLN A 77 -7.41 16.75 -4.21
CA GLN A 77 -6.01 16.40 -4.01
C GLN A 77 -5.69 16.28 -2.52
N LYS A 78 -6.17 17.18 -1.65
CA LYS A 78 -6.03 17.09 -0.19
C LYS A 78 -6.60 15.78 0.34
N SER A 79 -7.82 15.41 -0.06
CA SER A 79 -8.44 14.14 0.35
C SER A 79 -7.69 12.91 -0.18
N VAL A 80 -7.19 12.95 -1.42
CA VAL A 80 -6.36 11.86 -1.98
C VAL A 80 -5.06 11.74 -1.21
N LEU A 81 -4.39 12.85 -0.92
CA LEU A 81 -3.11 12.87 -0.22
C LEU A 81 -3.24 12.28 1.19
N GLN A 82 -4.27 12.67 1.94
CA GLN A 82 -4.57 12.10 3.27
C GLN A 82 -4.75 10.57 3.21
N ARG A 83 -5.39 10.03 2.16
CA ARG A 83 -5.54 8.57 2.00
C ARG A 83 -4.25 7.86 1.63
N ARG A 84 -3.34 8.52 0.92
CA ARG A 84 -2.10 7.94 0.38
C ARG A 84 -0.96 7.97 1.39
N LEU A 85 -0.83 9.05 2.13
CA LEU A 85 0.19 9.18 3.17
C LEU A 85 -0.13 8.25 4.35
N LYS A 86 0.91 7.82 5.07
CA LYS A 86 0.74 7.16 6.36
C LYS A 86 0.30 8.21 7.38
N ILE A 87 -0.85 7.99 8.00
CA ILE A 87 -1.42 8.90 8.99
C ILE A 87 -1.02 8.41 10.40
N PRO A 88 -0.41 9.27 11.23
CA PRO A 88 -0.11 8.93 12.61
C PRO A 88 -1.35 8.50 13.41
N PRO A 89 -1.25 7.52 14.33
CA PRO A 89 -2.40 7.03 15.09
C PRO A 89 -3.21 8.11 15.84
N PRO A 90 -2.61 9.14 16.47
CA PRO A 90 -3.38 10.22 17.12
C PRO A 90 -4.27 11.02 16.18
N ILE A 91 -3.97 11.05 14.87
CA ILE A 91 -4.81 11.69 13.85
C ILE A 91 -5.79 10.67 13.29
N ASN A 92 -5.34 9.43 13.05
CA ASN A 92 -6.16 8.38 12.48
C ASN A 92 -7.35 7.98 13.36
N GLN A 93 -7.26 8.15 14.69
CA GLN A 93 -8.40 7.89 15.59
C GLN A 93 -9.67 8.65 15.19
N PHE A 94 -9.56 9.85 14.58
CA PHE A 94 -10.73 10.62 14.10
C PHE A 94 -11.39 10.04 12.85
N SER A 95 -10.71 9.13 12.12
CA SER A 95 -11.32 8.33 11.05
C SER A 95 -12.29 7.28 11.61
N HIS A 96 -12.11 6.88 12.87
CA HIS A 96 -12.95 5.91 13.56
C HIS A 96 -14.09 6.63 14.30
N THR A 97 -15.26 6.69 13.67
CA THR A 97 -16.46 7.30 14.25
C THR A 97 -17.46 6.26 14.72
N ILE A 98 -18.35 6.65 15.64
CA ILE A 98 -19.51 5.82 16.01
C ILE A 98 -20.34 5.43 14.78
N ASP A 99 -20.96 4.25 14.85
CA ASP A 99 -21.87 3.78 13.83
C ASP A 99 -23.16 4.63 13.79
N ARG A 100 -23.92 4.50 12.70
CA ARG A 100 -25.11 5.31 12.45
C ARG A 100 -26.23 5.06 13.47
N VAL A 101 -26.37 3.83 13.96
CA VAL A 101 -27.45 3.43 14.87
C VAL A 101 -27.20 4.04 16.24
N THR A 102 -26.00 3.82 16.79
CA THR A 102 -25.55 4.43 18.06
C THR A 102 -25.57 5.94 17.99
N ALA A 103 -25.14 6.54 16.87
CA ALA A 103 -25.23 7.99 16.67
C ALA A 103 -26.67 8.50 16.75
N THR A 104 -27.62 7.78 16.16
CA THR A 104 -29.02 8.21 16.16
C THR A 104 -29.60 8.14 17.58
N ALA A 105 -29.29 7.09 18.34
CA ALA A 105 -29.67 6.99 19.75
C ALA A 105 -29.05 8.12 20.60
N LEU A 106 -27.74 8.39 20.42
CA LEU A 106 -27.03 9.48 21.09
C LEU A 106 -27.68 10.84 20.84
N PHE A 107 -27.95 11.16 19.57
CA PHE A 107 -28.55 12.45 19.22
C PHE A 107 -29.99 12.60 19.75
N LYS A 108 -30.77 11.52 19.83
CA LYS A 108 -32.11 11.55 20.46
C LYS A 108 -32.05 11.94 21.93
N VAL A 109 -31.08 11.39 22.69
CA VAL A 109 -30.88 11.78 24.10
C VAL A 109 -30.42 13.23 24.18
N LEU A 110 -29.39 13.59 23.41
CA LEU A 110 -28.85 14.96 23.43
C LEU A 110 -29.88 16.03 23.06
N GLU A 111 -30.81 15.73 22.16
CA GLU A 111 -31.84 16.67 21.70
C GLU A 111 -32.80 17.10 22.83
N LYS A 112 -33.01 16.24 23.84
CA LYS A 112 -33.78 16.60 25.06
C LYS A 112 -33.07 17.65 25.91
N TYR A 113 -31.74 17.57 26.00
CA TYR A 113 -30.91 18.44 26.85
C TYR A 113 -30.37 19.68 26.12
N ARG A 114 -31.07 20.14 25.07
CA ARG A 114 -30.64 21.29 24.27
C ARG A 114 -30.56 22.59 25.08
N PRO A 115 -29.58 23.46 24.79
CA PRO A 115 -29.57 24.79 25.37
C PRO A 115 -30.74 25.63 24.83
N GLU A 116 -31.15 26.61 25.64
CA GLU A 116 -32.20 27.57 25.30
C GLU A 116 -31.83 28.44 24.09
N THR A 117 -32.85 28.90 23.34
CA THR A 117 -32.68 29.97 22.35
C THR A 117 -32.47 31.32 23.01
N SER A 118 -31.90 32.26 22.26
CA SER A 118 -31.90 33.67 22.65
C SER A 118 -33.32 34.19 22.94
N ALA A 119 -34.30 33.85 22.09
CA ALA A 119 -35.70 34.21 22.30
C ALA A 119 -36.31 33.59 23.57
N ALA A 120 -36.08 32.30 23.83
CA ALA A 120 -36.53 31.64 25.05
C ALA A 120 -35.86 32.23 26.30
N LYS A 121 -34.56 32.55 26.21
CA LYS A 121 -33.82 33.25 27.26
C LYS A 121 -34.42 34.61 27.56
N LYS A 122 -34.73 35.41 26.53
CA LYS A 122 -35.40 36.71 26.67
C LYS A 122 -36.75 36.57 27.38
N ARG A 123 -37.60 35.63 26.93
CA ARG A 123 -38.92 35.37 27.54
C ARG A 123 -38.80 34.91 28.99
N ARG A 124 -37.82 34.05 29.32
CA ARG A 124 -37.55 33.62 30.69
C ARG A 124 -37.11 34.78 31.59
N LEU A 125 -36.23 35.65 31.08
CA LEU A 125 -35.74 36.80 31.84
C LEU A 125 -36.85 37.84 32.06
N GLN A 126 -37.69 38.10 31.06
CA GLN A 126 -38.87 38.95 31.19
C GLN A 126 -39.84 38.41 32.25
N ALA A 127 -40.23 37.13 32.15
CA ALA A 127 -41.11 36.51 33.14
C ALA A 127 -40.51 36.47 34.56
N ARG A 128 -39.17 36.35 34.68
CA ARG A 128 -38.50 36.44 35.99
C ARG A 128 -38.48 37.87 36.51
N ALA A 129 -38.26 38.86 35.64
CA ALA A 129 -38.28 40.27 36.02
C ALA A 129 -39.68 40.69 36.49
N GLU A 130 -40.74 40.32 35.77
CA GLU A 130 -42.14 40.56 36.14
C GLU A 130 -42.46 39.95 37.53
N LYS A 131 -42.12 38.68 37.74
CA LYS A 131 -42.30 38.01 39.05
C LYS A 131 -41.49 38.64 40.18
N LYS A 132 -40.32 39.20 39.87
CA LYS A 132 -39.46 39.87 40.85
C LYS A 132 -40.06 41.21 41.27
N VAL A 133 -40.63 41.97 40.33
CA VAL A 133 -41.35 43.22 40.62
C VAL A 133 -42.56 42.94 41.52
N GLU A 134 -43.32 41.88 41.23
CA GLU A 134 -44.52 41.53 42.00
C GLU A 134 -44.19 41.05 43.44
N LYS A 135 -43.16 40.21 43.62
CA LYS A 135 -42.92 39.51 44.91
C LYS A 135 -41.73 40.02 45.72
N LYS A 136 -41.03 41.07 45.27
CA LYS A 136 -39.84 41.73 45.87
C LYS A 136 -38.68 40.81 46.31
N THR A 137 -38.77 39.49 46.14
CA THR A 137 -37.82 38.49 46.60
C THR A 137 -37.45 37.54 45.45
N ASP A 138 -36.15 37.33 45.22
CA ASP A 138 -35.64 36.49 44.12
C ASP A 138 -35.20 35.12 44.67
N LYS A 139 -36.08 34.11 44.59
CA LYS A 139 -35.76 32.74 45.02
C LYS A 139 -34.79 32.08 44.02
N PRO A 140 -33.63 31.55 44.44
CA PRO A 140 -32.70 30.85 43.57
C PRO A 140 -33.37 29.65 42.87
N THR A 141 -33.47 29.68 41.54
CA THR A 141 -34.03 28.57 40.76
C THR A 141 -32.97 27.51 40.48
N LYS A 142 -33.35 26.22 40.54
CA LYS A 142 -32.47 25.10 40.17
C LYS A 142 -31.96 25.28 38.74
N ARG A 143 -30.64 25.11 38.55
CA ARG A 143 -30.01 25.24 37.23
C ARG A 143 -30.52 24.13 36.31
N PRO A 144 -31.01 24.44 35.09
CA PRO A 144 -31.47 23.42 34.16
C PRO A 144 -30.30 22.54 33.70
N ILE A 145 -30.59 21.26 33.51
CA ILE A 145 -29.64 20.28 32.96
C ILE A 145 -29.59 20.50 31.46
N VAL A 146 -28.42 20.90 30.95
CA VAL A 146 -28.21 21.19 29.53
C VAL A 146 -26.87 20.64 29.07
N VAL A 147 -26.77 20.32 27.79
CA VAL A 147 -25.49 19.98 27.18
C VAL A 147 -24.50 21.13 27.30
N ARG A 148 -23.28 20.81 27.72
CA ARG A 148 -22.16 21.75 27.80
C ARG A 148 -21.43 21.74 26.47
N GLN A 149 -21.05 22.91 25.97
CA GLN A 149 -20.55 23.07 24.61
C GLN A 149 -19.26 23.88 24.57
N GLY A 150 -18.46 23.63 23.55
CA GLY A 150 -17.20 24.31 23.30
C GLY A 150 -16.01 23.62 23.99
N VAL A 151 -14.87 23.60 23.30
CA VAL A 151 -13.68 22.84 23.71
C VAL A 151 -13.20 23.26 25.10
N ASN A 152 -13.10 24.56 25.40
CA ASN A 152 -12.61 25.06 26.70
C ASN A 152 -13.53 24.68 27.87
N THR A 153 -14.85 24.69 27.65
CA THR A 153 -15.80 24.25 28.69
C THR A 153 -15.72 22.74 28.90
N VAL A 154 -15.63 21.98 27.79
CA VAL A 154 -15.58 20.52 27.82
C VAL A 154 -14.29 20.04 28.50
N THR A 155 -13.13 20.60 28.15
CA THR A 155 -11.83 20.29 28.78
C THR A 155 -11.88 20.48 30.29
N LYS A 156 -12.33 21.65 30.76
CA LYS A 156 -12.49 21.92 32.19
C LYS A 156 -13.40 20.91 32.90
N LEU A 157 -14.47 20.45 32.24
CA LEU A 157 -15.39 19.46 32.81
C LEU A 157 -14.78 18.05 32.86
N VAL A 158 -13.93 17.71 31.90
CA VAL A 158 -13.19 16.44 31.88
C VAL A 158 -12.13 16.43 32.96
N GLU A 159 -11.37 17.52 33.11
CA GLU A 159 -10.38 17.69 34.18
C GLU A 159 -11.02 17.63 35.57
N GLN A 160 -12.20 18.23 35.73
CA GLN A 160 -12.96 18.16 36.98
C GLN A 160 -13.70 16.83 37.18
N LYS A 161 -13.59 15.85 36.26
CA LYS A 161 -14.36 14.59 36.25
C LYS A 161 -15.87 14.77 36.40
N LYS A 162 -16.40 15.91 35.95
CA LYS A 162 -17.85 16.23 35.99
C LYS A 162 -18.58 15.81 34.72
N ALA A 163 -17.87 15.58 33.63
CA ALA A 163 -18.44 15.06 32.40
C ALA A 163 -18.71 13.56 32.52
N GLN A 164 -19.94 13.13 32.23
CA GLN A 164 -20.31 11.71 32.16
C GLN A 164 -20.07 11.13 30.76
N LEU A 165 -20.22 11.95 29.72
CA LEU A 165 -19.94 11.58 28.33
C LEU A 165 -19.45 12.80 27.56
N VAL A 166 -18.41 12.60 26.74
CA VAL A 166 -17.88 13.61 25.82
C VAL A 166 -18.08 13.18 24.37
N VAL A 167 -18.58 14.09 23.54
CA VAL A 167 -18.83 13.88 22.12
C VAL A 167 -17.94 14.82 21.31
N ILE A 168 -17.08 14.26 20.47
CA ILE A 168 -16.07 14.99 19.69
C ILE A 168 -16.39 14.88 18.20
N SER A 169 -16.27 15.96 17.44
CA SER A 169 -16.45 15.92 15.99
C SER A 169 -15.20 15.42 15.26
N HIS A 170 -15.36 14.70 14.14
CA HIS A 170 -14.22 14.25 13.32
C HIS A 170 -13.71 15.31 12.32
N ASP A 171 -14.55 16.28 11.92
CA ASP A 171 -14.33 17.19 10.77
C ASP A 171 -13.92 18.58 11.24
N VAL A 172 -13.15 18.62 12.32
CA VAL A 172 -12.63 19.85 12.90
C VAL A 172 -11.46 20.33 12.06
N ASP A 173 -11.45 21.62 11.77
CA ASP A 173 -10.39 22.32 11.05
C ASP A 173 -10.22 23.65 11.78
N PRO A 174 -9.11 23.90 12.50
CA PRO A 174 -7.90 23.08 12.65
C PRO A 174 -8.03 21.89 13.63
N LEU A 175 -7.41 20.74 13.33
CA LEU A 175 -7.56 19.47 14.08
C LEU A 175 -6.92 19.51 15.48
N GLU A 176 -5.91 20.35 15.66
CA GLU A 176 -5.15 20.58 16.88
C GLU A 176 -6.06 20.91 18.07
N LEU A 177 -7.20 21.56 17.82
CA LEU A 177 -8.20 21.89 18.82
C LEU A 177 -8.80 20.68 19.55
N VAL A 178 -8.81 19.51 18.91
CA VAL A 178 -9.41 18.29 19.49
C VAL A 178 -8.43 17.13 19.61
N LEU A 179 -7.23 17.25 19.04
CA LEU A 179 -6.25 16.17 18.98
C LEU A 179 -5.92 15.57 20.36
N PHE A 180 -5.87 16.41 21.40
CA PHE A 180 -5.56 16.01 22.77
C PHE A 180 -6.76 15.47 23.56
N LEU A 181 -7.99 15.73 23.11
CA LEU A 181 -9.21 15.41 23.88
C LEU A 181 -9.41 13.92 24.14
N PRO A 182 -9.24 12.99 23.18
CA PRO A 182 -9.37 11.55 23.44
C PRO A 182 -8.41 11.06 24.54
N SER A 183 -7.16 11.52 24.50
CA SER A 183 -6.14 11.18 25.49
C SER A 183 -6.48 11.74 26.87
N LEU A 184 -6.97 12.98 26.92
CA LEU A 184 -7.44 13.62 28.17
C LEU A 184 -8.63 12.85 28.76
N CYS A 185 -9.63 12.50 27.94
CA CYS A 185 -10.79 11.75 28.38
C CYS A 185 -10.41 10.37 28.94
N ARG A 186 -9.49 9.65 28.27
CA ARG A 186 -8.97 8.37 28.79
C ARG A 186 -8.26 8.55 30.13
N LYS A 187 -7.34 9.52 30.23
CA LYS A 187 -6.57 9.77 31.46
C LYS A 187 -7.47 10.10 32.64
N MET A 188 -8.54 10.85 32.41
CA MET A 188 -9.51 11.23 33.45
C MET A 188 -10.60 10.19 33.70
N GLY A 189 -10.63 9.08 32.95
CA GLY A 189 -11.62 8.02 33.07
C GLY A 189 -13.01 8.38 32.54
N VAL A 190 -13.10 9.40 31.68
CA VAL A 190 -14.36 9.88 31.10
C VAL A 190 -14.63 9.19 29.75
N PRO A 191 -15.81 8.56 29.56
CA PRO A 191 -16.21 8.00 28.28
C PRO A 191 -16.29 9.06 27.18
N TYR A 192 -15.73 8.77 26.01
CA TYR A 192 -15.78 9.68 24.86
C TYR A 192 -16.18 8.95 23.57
N CYS A 193 -16.76 9.68 22.64
CA CYS A 193 -17.04 9.18 21.29
C CYS A 193 -16.72 10.22 20.22
N ILE A 194 -16.42 9.74 19.01
CA ILE A 194 -16.16 10.57 17.84
C ILE A 194 -17.32 10.47 16.85
N VAL A 195 -17.89 11.61 16.45
CA VAL A 195 -19.04 11.72 15.54
C VAL A 195 -18.67 12.35 14.21
N LYS A 196 -19.41 12.00 13.15
CA LYS A 196 -19.11 12.38 11.76
C LYS A 196 -19.33 13.85 11.38
N SER A 197 -19.93 14.69 12.21
CA SER A 197 -20.28 16.04 11.74
C SER A 197 -20.37 17.05 12.87
N LYS A 198 -19.48 18.05 12.80
CA LYS A 198 -19.52 19.26 13.63
C LYS A 198 -20.74 20.13 13.34
N ALA A 199 -21.28 20.08 12.11
CA ALA A 199 -22.50 20.78 11.75
C ALA A 199 -23.72 20.16 12.46
N ARG A 200 -23.76 18.83 12.60
CA ARG A 200 -24.84 18.15 13.35
C ARG A 200 -24.80 18.48 14.85
N LEU A 201 -23.62 18.52 15.47
CA LEU A 201 -23.47 19.03 16.84
C LEU A 201 -23.80 20.54 16.92
N GLY A 202 -23.45 21.32 15.90
CA GLY A 202 -23.84 22.72 15.78
C GLY A 202 -25.35 22.91 15.84
N ARG A 203 -26.09 22.19 15.00
CA ARG A 203 -27.56 22.23 14.98
C ARG A 203 -28.15 21.83 16.33
N LEU A 204 -27.58 20.85 17.02
CA LEU A 204 -28.00 20.48 18.37
C LEU A 204 -27.93 21.70 19.31
N VAL A 205 -26.81 22.40 19.34
CA VAL A 205 -26.60 23.55 20.24
C VAL A 205 -27.06 24.90 19.67
N ARG A 206 -27.76 24.88 18.53
CA ARG A 206 -28.27 26.07 17.81
C ARG A 206 -27.16 27.02 17.34
N ARG A 207 -26.04 26.46 16.87
CA ARG A 207 -24.93 27.17 16.21
C ARG A 207 -24.65 26.56 14.83
N LYS A 208 -23.87 27.27 13.99
CA LYS A 208 -23.46 26.74 12.68
C LYS A 208 -22.64 25.45 12.82
N THR A 209 -21.70 25.43 13.77
CA THR A 209 -20.83 24.30 14.05
C THR A 209 -20.55 24.20 15.54
N CYS A 210 -20.28 22.99 16.04
CA CYS A 210 -19.81 22.77 17.40
C CYS A 210 -18.76 21.65 17.38
N THR A 211 -17.61 21.92 18.01
CA THR A 211 -16.44 21.04 17.96
C THR A 211 -16.59 19.85 18.91
N ALA A 212 -16.97 20.13 20.15
CA ALA A 212 -17.15 19.15 21.21
C ALA A 212 -18.32 19.54 22.13
N VAL A 213 -19.02 18.53 22.63
CA VAL A 213 -20.16 18.64 23.54
C VAL A 213 -19.96 17.65 24.69
N ALA A 214 -20.37 18.01 25.90
CA ALA A 214 -20.35 17.12 27.06
C ALA A 214 -21.70 17.12 27.79
N LEU A 215 -22.10 15.96 28.29
CA LEU A 215 -23.20 15.80 29.25
C LEU A 215 -22.61 15.63 30.65
N THR A 216 -23.07 16.44 31.60
CA THR A 216 -22.63 16.36 33.01
C THR A 216 -23.59 15.59 33.89
N GLN A 217 -24.88 15.65 33.55
CA GLN A 217 -25.95 14.98 34.28
C GLN A 217 -27.09 14.70 33.29
N VAL A 218 -27.89 13.69 33.58
CA VAL A 218 -29.15 13.36 32.89
C VAL A 218 -30.28 13.25 33.92
N GLU A 219 -31.51 13.44 33.49
CA GLU A 219 -32.68 13.17 34.31
C GLU A 219 -32.82 11.67 34.58
N ASN A 220 -33.50 11.31 35.68
CA ASN A 220 -33.67 9.92 36.08
C ASN A 220 -34.41 9.08 35.02
N SER A 221 -35.35 9.69 34.30
CA SER A 221 -36.11 9.07 33.21
C SER A 221 -35.23 8.57 32.06
N ASP A 222 -34.15 9.28 31.75
CA ASP A 222 -33.23 8.95 30.65
C ASP A 222 -32.01 8.14 31.11
N ARG A 223 -31.79 8.03 32.43
CA ARG A 223 -30.56 7.46 33.02
C ARG A 223 -30.29 6.02 32.53
N ALA A 224 -31.31 5.17 32.48
CA ALA A 224 -31.14 3.77 32.02
C ALA A 224 -30.68 3.69 30.55
N ASN A 225 -31.29 4.50 29.67
CA ASN A 225 -30.93 4.55 28.25
C ASN A 225 -29.53 5.16 28.05
N PHE A 226 -29.22 6.19 28.83
CA PHE A 226 -27.91 6.85 28.79
C PHE A 226 -26.79 5.93 29.25
N THR A 227 -26.97 5.17 30.34
CA THR A 227 -25.96 4.22 30.83
C THR A 227 -25.63 3.16 29.78
N LYS A 228 -26.64 2.54 29.15
CA LYS A 228 -26.44 1.56 28.06
C LYS A 228 -25.64 2.14 26.90
N LEU A 229 -25.94 3.38 26.53
CA LEU A 229 -25.24 4.08 25.46
C LEU A 229 -23.79 4.39 25.84
N VAL A 230 -23.56 4.85 27.07
CA VAL A 230 -22.22 5.15 27.59
C VAL A 230 -21.36 3.89 27.64
N GLU A 231 -21.92 2.76 28.07
CA GLU A 231 -21.22 1.46 28.09
C GLU A 231 -20.80 1.02 26.68
N THR A 232 -21.73 1.10 25.73
CA THR A 232 -21.45 0.79 24.31
C THR A 232 -20.36 1.71 23.74
N ILE A 233 -20.39 3.00 24.08
CA ILE A 233 -19.37 3.96 23.66
C ILE A 233 -18.02 3.64 24.31
N LYS A 234 -18.01 3.36 25.61
CA LYS A 234 -16.79 3.06 26.38
C LYS A 234 -16.06 1.85 25.79
N ASN A 235 -16.79 0.79 25.47
CA ASN A 235 -16.25 -0.42 24.83
C ASN A 235 -15.68 -0.12 23.44
N ASN A 236 -16.31 0.78 22.68
CA ASN A 236 -15.85 1.12 21.33
C ASN A 236 -14.61 2.04 21.29
N PHE A 237 -14.40 2.89 22.30
CA PHE A 237 -13.37 3.96 22.27
C PHE A 237 -12.37 3.90 23.42
N ASN A 238 -12.84 3.89 24.66
CA ASN A 238 -11.99 3.98 25.84
C ASN A 238 -11.21 2.67 26.06
N GLU A 239 -11.90 1.53 26.01
CA GLU A 239 -11.28 0.21 26.21
C GLU A 239 -10.36 -0.16 25.03
N ARG A 240 -10.72 0.26 23.81
CA ARG A 240 -9.94 0.02 22.59
C ARG A 240 -8.84 1.04 22.32
N TYR A 241 -8.54 1.92 23.28
CA TYR A 241 -7.60 3.01 23.03
C TYR A 241 -6.19 2.52 22.69
N ASP A 242 -5.70 1.43 23.31
CA ASP A 242 -4.34 0.94 23.02
C ASP A 242 -4.21 0.38 21.61
N GLU A 243 -5.27 -0.22 21.07
CA GLU A 243 -5.35 -0.59 19.65
C GLU A 243 -5.31 0.66 18.77
N LEU A 244 -6.16 1.65 19.06
CA LEU A 244 -6.26 2.89 18.29
C LEU A 244 -4.95 3.70 18.30
N ARG A 245 -4.19 3.67 19.41
CA ARG A 245 -2.89 4.33 19.55
C ARG A 245 -1.79 3.67 18.72
N ARG A 246 -1.91 2.37 18.42
CA ARG A 246 -0.91 1.62 17.62
C ARG A 246 -1.29 1.55 16.14
N HIS A 247 -2.57 1.72 15.81
CA HIS A 247 -3.07 1.57 14.45
C HIS A 247 -2.80 2.81 13.59
N TRP A 248 -1.78 2.71 12.73
CA TRP A 248 -1.51 3.71 11.69
C TRP A 248 -2.60 3.70 10.61
N GLY A 249 -2.97 4.90 10.13
CA GLY A 249 -3.94 5.06 9.05
C GLY A 249 -3.29 5.29 7.69
N GLY A 250 -4.14 5.37 6.66
CA GLY A 250 -3.72 5.75 5.31
C GLY A 250 -2.92 4.65 4.59
N GLY A 251 -2.01 5.04 3.70
CA GLY A 251 -1.25 4.09 2.87
C GLY A 251 -2.08 3.33 1.83
N VAL A 252 -3.33 3.76 1.57
CA VAL A 252 -4.24 3.08 0.65
C VAL A 252 -3.87 3.46 -0.78
N LEU A 253 -3.64 2.48 -1.65
CA LEU A 253 -3.33 2.72 -3.06
C LEU A 253 -4.56 3.17 -3.88
N GLY A 254 -4.31 3.75 -5.06
CA GLY A 254 -5.37 4.13 -5.99
C GLY A 254 -5.98 2.94 -6.71
N ALA A 255 -7.25 3.05 -7.10
CA ALA A 255 -8.01 1.95 -7.75
C ALA A 255 -7.31 1.39 -9.02
N LYS A 256 -6.66 2.24 -9.82
CA LYS A 256 -5.89 1.79 -10.98
C LYS A 256 -4.67 0.96 -10.57
N SER A 257 -3.96 1.41 -9.54
CA SER A 257 -2.77 0.73 -9.01
C SER A 257 -3.13 -0.60 -8.36
N THR A 258 -4.20 -0.64 -7.55
CA THR A 258 -4.70 -1.88 -6.94
C THR A 258 -5.17 -2.87 -8.01
N ALA A 259 -5.91 -2.42 -9.03
CA ALA A 259 -6.34 -3.27 -10.14
C ALA A 259 -5.15 -3.85 -10.94
N ARG A 260 -4.08 -3.06 -11.15
CA ARG A 260 -2.85 -3.55 -11.79
C ARG A 260 -2.17 -4.64 -10.98
N ILE A 261 -2.03 -4.43 -9.67
CA ILE A 261 -1.44 -5.42 -8.76
C ILE A 261 -2.28 -6.70 -8.75
N ALA A 262 -3.60 -6.57 -8.60
CA ALA A 262 -4.51 -7.71 -8.61
C ALA A 262 -4.47 -8.50 -9.93
N LYS A 263 -4.30 -7.81 -11.08
CA LYS A 263 -4.15 -8.46 -12.39
C LYS A 263 -2.86 -9.29 -12.45
N ILE A 264 -1.75 -8.75 -11.94
CA ILE A 264 -0.46 -9.44 -11.89
C ILE A 264 -0.53 -10.64 -10.95
N GLU A 265 -1.10 -10.45 -9.76
CA GLU A 265 -1.26 -11.50 -8.75
C GLU A 265 -2.11 -12.66 -9.27
N LYS A 266 -3.24 -12.36 -9.91
CA LYS A 266 -4.09 -13.37 -10.57
C LYS A 266 -3.36 -14.12 -11.69
N ALA A 267 -2.48 -13.46 -12.44
CA ALA A 267 -1.68 -14.12 -13.47
C ALA A 267 -0.63 -15.06 -12.85
N LYS A 268 0.04 -14.62 -11.77
CA LYS A 268 0.97 -15.46 -11.00
C LYS A 268 0.27 -16.67 -10.39
N GLU A 269 -0.92 -16.48 -9.82
CA GLU A 269 -1.72 -17.56 -9.25
C GLU A 269 -2.15 -18.58 -10.31
N ARG A 270 -2.61 -18.12 -11.47
CA ARG A 270 -2.90 -19.01 -12.62
C ARG A 270 -1.68 -19.82 -13.06
N LYS A 271 -0.50 -19.18 -13.14
CA LYS A 271 0.75 -19.87 -13.47
C LYS A 271 1.10 -20.92 -12.41
N ARG A 272 0.93 -20.59 -11.12
CA ARG A 272 1.14 -21.53 -10.01
C ARG A 272 0.13 -22.69 -10.04
N GLN A 273 -1.14 -22.43 -10.37
CA GLN A 273 -2.16 -23.47 -10.51
C GLN A 273 -1.85 -24.39 -11.71
N LEU A 274 -1.43 -23.82 -12.84
CA LEU A 274 -1.05 -24.60 -14.01
C LEU A 274 0.18 -25.47 -13.70
N LEU A 275 1.22 -24.90 -13.09
CA LEU A 275 2.37 -25.66 -12.60
C LEU A 275 1.97 -26.77 -11.61
N ARG A 276 1.00 -26.52 -10.73
CA ARG A 276 0.49 -27.53 -9.80
C ARG A 276 -0.22 -28.68 -10.53
N LEU A 277 -1.02 -28.37 -11.55
CA LEU A 277 -1.66 -29.37 -12.40
C LEU A 277 -0.64 -30.14 -13.23
N GLU A 278 0.41 -29.46 -13.74
CA GLU A 278 1.53 -30.09 -14.45
C GLU A 278 2.26 -31.09 -13.55
N VAL A 279 2.55 -30.71 -12.29
CA VAL A 279 3.17 -31.61 -11.30
C VAL A 279 2.27 -32.80 -10.99
N VAL A 280 0.96 -32.61 -10.80
CA VAL A 280 0.02 -33.72 -10.58
C VAL A 280 -0.02 -34.65 -11.81
N ARG A 281 0.01 -34.09 -13.02
CA ARG A 281 0.05 -34.86 -14.26
C ARG A 281 1.37 -35.64 -14.41
N LEU A 282 2.49 -35.06 -13.99
CA LEU A 282 3.78 -35.74 -13.97
C LEU A 282 3.81 -36.87 -12.93
N VAL A 283 3.22 -36.67 -11.74
CA VAL A 283 3.08 -37.72 -10.72
C VAL A 283 2.14 -38.85 -11.18
N GLU A 284 1.08 -38.54 -11.94
CA GLU A 284 0.21 -39.56 -12.56
C GLU A 284 0.91 -40.30 -13.71
N LEU A 285 1.82 -39.66 -14.44
CA LEU A 285 2.67 -40.27 -15.48
C LEU A 285 3.87 -41.04 -14.90
N GLU A 286 4.32 -40.70 -13.68
CA GLU A 286 5.39 -41.39 -12.94
C GLU A 286 5.00 -42.80 -12.45
N VAL A 287 3.77 -43.26 -12.69
CA VAL A 287 3.42 -44.68 -12.54
C VAL A 287 3.97 -45.53 -13.71
N VAL A 288 4.55 -44.93 -14.77
CA VAL A 288 4.95 -45.66 -15.99
C VAL A 288 6.43 -45.48 -16.42
N ILE A 289 7.28 -44.76 -15.68
CA ILE A 289 8.72 -44.62 -16.05
C ILE A 289 9.63 -45.01 -14.89
N ASN A 290 10.48 -46.01 -15.13
CA ASN A 290 11.40 -46.66 -14.20
C ASN A 290 12.26 -45.67 -13.39
N MET A 291 12.23 -45.81 -12.06
CA MET A 291 12.99 -45.04 -11.05
C MET A 291 14.52 -45.03 -11.17
N LYS A 292 15.12 -45.74 -12.14
CA LYS A 292 16.57 -45.90 -12.27
C LYS A 292 17.25 -44.66 -12.87
N ASP A 293 16.63 -44.03 -13.86
CA ASP A 293 17.22 -42.89 -14.57
C ASP A 293 17.15 -41.59 -13.75
N VAL A 294 16.21 -41.50 -12.80
CA VAL A 294 16.06 -40.34 -11.91
C VAL A 294 17.12 -40.36 -10.80
N ILE A 295 17.53 -41.54 -10.33
CA ILE A 295 18.62 -41.70 -9.35
C ILE A 295 19.94 -41.24 -9.97
N ASP A 296 20.25 -41.67 -11.20
CA ASP A 296 21.49 -41.25 -11.89
C ASP A 296 21.56 -39.74 -12.15
N VAL A 297 20.44 -39.08 -12.50
CA VAL A 297 20.40 -37.62 -12.74
C VAL A 297 20.48 -36.83 -11.43
N LEU A 298 19.85 -37.29 -10.34
CA LEU A 298 19.95 -36.66 -9.03
C LEU A 298 21.33 -36.88 -8.40
N GLU A 299 21.95 -38.03 -8.65
CA GLU A 299 23.32 -38.35 -8.23
C GLU A 299 24.35 -37.52 -9.04
N LEU A 300 24.11 -37.29 -10.34
CA LEU A 300 24.86 -36.33 -11.17
C LEU A 300 24.69 -34.87 -10.71
N GLN A 301 23.49 -34.47 -10.26
CA GLN A 301 23.25 -33.13 -9.71
C GLN A 301 23.89 -32.95 -8.32
N GLY A 302 23.84 -33.98 -7.47
CA GLY A 302 24.49 -34.01 -6.16
C GLY A 302 26.02 -34.08 -6.25
N GLN A 303 26.57 -34.73 -7.27
CA GLN A 303 28.01 -34.72 -7.56
C GLN A 303 28.48 -33.35 -8.10
N ARG A 304 27.64 -32.63 -8.87
CA ARG A 304 27.92 -31.26 -9.35
C ARG A 304 27.99 -30.21 -8.24
N GLU A 305 27.16 -30.31 -7.19
CA GLU A 305 27.26 -29.41 -6.03
C GLU A 305 28.53 -29.64 -5.21
N LYS A 306 29.03 -30.90 -5.15
CA LYS A 306 30.28 -31.27 -4.48
C LYS A 306 31.55 -30.88 -5.26
N HIS A 307 31.41 -30.45 -6.52
CA HIS A 307 32.53 -30.09 -7.41
C HIS A 307 32.55 -28.60 -7.80
N ARG A 308 31.95 -27.68 -7.02
CA ARG A 308 32.33 -26.26 -7.13
C ARG A 308 33.74 -26.10 -6.55
N LYS A 309 34.74 -25.90 -7.41
CA LYS A 309 36.07 -25.47 -6.96
C LYS A 309 35.91 -24.12 -6.26
N LEU A 310 35.89 -24.12 -4.93
CA LEU A 310 35.94 -22.88 -4.17
C LEU A 310 37.30 -22.24 -4.44
N ILE A 311 37.27 -21.05 -5.04
CA ILE A 311 38.48 -20.30 -5.30
C ILE A 311 38.97 -19.71 -3.98
N ASP A 312 40.25 -19.91 -3.75
CA ASP A 312 40.97 -19.29 -2.66
C ASP A 312 41.54 -17.95 -3.16
N TYR A 313 40.96 -16.86 -2.65
CA TYR A 313 41.37 -15.49 -2.98
C TYR A 313 42.76 -15.13 -2.45
N ARG A 314 43.41 -16.01 -1.65
CA ARG A 314 44.75 -15.77 -1.11
C ARG A 314 45.86 -16.31 -1.99
N THR A 315 45.55 -17.21 -2.93
CA THR A 315 46.54 -17.94 -3.74
C THR A 315 46.49 -17.57 -5.23
N GLN A 316 45.40 -16.99 -5.72
CA GLN A 316 45.24 -16.60 -7.12
C GLN A 316 45.41 -15.08 -7.29
N GLU A 317 46.40 -14.68 -8.10
CA GLU A 317 46.63 -13.28 -8.46
C GLU A 317 46.03 -12.98 -9.84
N GLY A 318 45.13 -12.00 -9.90
CA GLY A 318 44.54 -11.54 -11.16
C GLY A 318 43.74 -10.26 -10.95
N ASN A 319 43.81 -9.34 -11.92
CA ASN A 319 43.13 -8.03 -11.84
C ASN A 319 41.60 -8.16 -11.68
N TYR A 320 41.02 -9.29 -12.08
CA TYR A 320 39.60 -9.58 -11.97
C TYR A 320 39.17 -10.16 -10.62
N MET A 321 40.11 -10.59 -9.77
CA MET A 321 39.81 -11.26 -8.51
C MET A 321 39.08 -10.33 -7.53
N GLY A 322 39.41 -9.04 -7.53
CA GLY A 322 38.70 -8.04 -6.73
C GLY A 322 37.22 -7.89 -7.13
N ILE A 323 36.92 -7.96 -8.43
CA ILE A 323 35.53 -7.87 -8.94
C ILE A 323 34.77 -9.14 -8.59
N ARG A 324 35.37 -10.32 -8.85
CA ARG A 324 34.78 -11.62 -8.51
C ARG A 324 34.44 -11.71 -7.02
N TYR A 325 35.33 -11.21 -6.17
CA TYR A 325 35.13 -11.08 -4.73
C TYR A 325 33.92 -10.19 -4.36
N ILE A 326 33.76 -9.03 -5.01
CA ILE A 326 32.61 -8.13 -4.81
C ILE A 326 31.30 -8.84 -5.14
N PHE A 327 31.23 -9.54 -6.27
CA PHE A 327 30.03 -10.29 -6.68
C PHE A 327 29.72 -11.44 -5.73
N GLU A 328 30.72 -12.19 -5.27
CA GLU A 328 30.50 -13.28 -4.31
C GLU A 328 29.97 -12.74 -2.96
N CYS A 329 30.58 -11.67 -2.44
CA CYS A 329 30.12 -11.01 -1.22
C CYS A 329 28.70 -10.46 -1.39
N GLY A 330 28.40 -9.85 -2.54
CA GLY A 330 27.08 -9.32 -2.85
C GLY A 330 25.99 -10.40 -2.89
N LEU A 331 26.30 -11.57 -3.46
CA LEU A 331 25.39 -12.71 -3.51
C LEU A 331 25.09 -13.29 -2.11
N LYS A 332 26.11 -13.35 -1.23
CA LYS A 332 25.96 -13.78 0.17
C LYS A 332 25.13 -12.78 0.99
N LEU A 333 25.33 -11.48 0.76
CA LEU A 333 24.57 -10.40 1.38
C LEU A 333 23.17 -10.21 0.78
N LYS A 334 22.83 -10.91 -0.30
CA LYS A 334 21.56 -10.84 -1.02
C LYS A 334 21.25 -9.40 -1.51
N VAL A 335 22.26 -8.65 -1.93
CA VAL A 335 22.06 -7.31 -2.51
C VAL A 335 21.49 -7.40 -3.92
N THR A 336 20.87 -6.30 -4.37
CA THR A 336 20.36 -6.21 -5.75
C THR A 336 21.52 -6.17 -6.75
N GLN A 337 21.31 -6.73 -7.95
CA GLN A 337 22.29 -6.74 -9.02
C GLN A 337 22.78 -5.35 -9.41
N SER A 338 21.86 -4.38 -9.50
CA SER A 338 22.19 -2.96 -9.74
C SER A 338 23.17 -2.38 -8.69
N THR A 339 23.09 -2.85 -7.46
CA THR A 339 24.03 -2.48 -6.38
C THR A 339 25.41 -3.09 -6.60
N MET A 340 25.49 -4.35 -7.03
CA MET A 340 26.75 -5.02 -7.36
C MET A 340 27.43 -4.38 -8.57
N SER A 341 26.68 -4.03 -9.63
CA SER A 341 27.22 -3.31 -10.79
C SER A 341 27.76 -1.93 -10.42
N SER A 342 27.03 -1.20 -9.56
CA SER A 342 27.48 0.10 -9.06
C SER A 342 28.77 -0.03 -8.25
N ALA A 343 28.87 -1.06 -7.41
CA ALA A 343 30.07 -1.35 -6.63
C ALA A 343 31.28 -1.70 -7.53
N ALA A 344 31.09 -2.54 -8.54
CA ALA A 344 32.13 -2.89 -9.51
C ALA A 344 32.61 -1.66 -10.30
N TYR A 345 31.70 -0.78 -10.71
CA TYR A 345 32.06 0.48 -11.36
C TYR A 345 32.91 1.38 -10.46
N ILE A 346 32.51 1.56 -9.20
CA ILE A 346 33.27 2.37 -8.23
C ILE A 346 34.66 1.76 -7.99
N PHE A 347 34.76 0.44 -7.93
CA PHE A 347 36.02 -0.29 -7.76
C PHE A 347 36.98 -0.03 -8.92
N HIS A 348 36.53 -0.18 -10.16
CA HIS A 348 37.34 0.13 -11.35
C HIS A 348 37.75 1.60 -11.40
N GLN A 349 36.81 2.49 -11.09
CA GLN A 349 37.07 3.93 -11.10
C GLN A 349 38.09 4.33 -10.04
N PHE A 350 38.12 3.64 -8.90
CA PHE A 350 39.12 3.84 -7.86
C PHE A 350 40.51 3.40 -8.33
N PHE A 351 40.67 2.18 -8.83
CA PHE A 351 41.96 1.65 -9.31
C PHE A 351 42.43 2.23 -10.64
N ARG A 352 41.60 3.05 -11.30
CA ARG A 352 42.05 3.89 -12.42
C ARG A 352 42.84 5.11 -11.97
N GLU A 353 42.54 5.63 -10.78
CA GLU A 353 43.15 6.84 -10.22
C GLU A 353 44.17 6.50 -9.11
N ALA A 354 44.14 5.27 -8.58
CA ALA A 354 45.00 4.77 -7.52
C ALA A 354 45.88 3.61 -8.03
N ASP A 355 47.14 3.56 -7.60
CA ASP A 355 48.02 2.42 -7.89
C ASP A 355 47.57 1.17 -7.11
N ILE A 356 47.48 0.03 -7.81
CA ILE A 356 46.99 -1.25 -7.30
C ILE A 356 47.84 -1.76 -6.14
N LYS A 357 49.15 -1.47 -6.15
CA LYS A 357 50.10 -1.96 -5.13
C LYS A 357 49.93 -1.33 -3.75
N ASN A 358 49.33 -0.15 -3.67
CA ASN A 358 49.24 0.62 -2.42
C ASN A 358 48.01 0.27 -1.57
N TYR A 359 47.08 -0.51 -2.10
CA TYR A 359 45.79 -0.78 -1.47
C TYR A 359 45.42 -2.25 -1.54
N ASP A 360 44.89 -2.79 -0.44
CA ASP A 360 44.31 -4.13 -0.45
C ASP A 360 43.02 -4.15 -1.29
N MET A 361 43.06 -4.91 -2.38
CA MET A 361 41.95 -5.05 -3.33
C MET A 361 40.67 -5.57 -2.67
N TYR A 362 40.77 -6.44 -1.66
CA TYR A 362 39.60 -7.05 -1.03
C TYR A 362 38.95 -6.09 -0.04
N HIS A 363 39.75 -5.33 0.71
CA HIS A 363 39.27 -4.28 1.60
C HIS A 363 38.61 -3.12 0.83
N ILE A 364 39.21 -2.69 -0.28
CA ILE A 364 38.58 -1.70 -1.17
C ILE A 364 37.31 -2.27 -1.79
N GLY A 365 37.33 -3.53 -2.23
CA GLY A 365 36.18 -4.20 -2.84
C GLY A 365 34.94 -4.26 -1.93
N ILE A 366 35.11 -4.68 -0.67
CA ILE A 366 33.99 -4.71 0.28
C ILE A 366 33.48 -3.30 0.61
N THR A 367 34.37 -2.31 0.65
CA THR A 367 33.99 -0.91 0.89
C THR A 367 33.22 -0.33 -0.30
N CYS A 368 33.62 -0.65 -1.54
CA CYS A 368 32.87 -0.29 -2.74
C CYS A 368 31.45 -0.88 -2.73
N LEU A 369 31.28 -2.11 -2.23
CA LEU A 369 29.95 -2.73 -2.07
C LEU A 369 29.10 -1.99 -1.04
N TYR A 370 29.71 -1.56 0.08
CA TYR A 370 29.04 -0.78 1.12
C TYR A 370 28.63 0.62 0.63
N VAL A 371 29.52 1.32 -0.09
CA VAL A 371 29.21 2.62 -0.72
C VAL A 371 28.12 2.46 -1.78
N GLY A 372 28.22 1.44 -2.64
CA GLY A 372 27.22 1.13 -3.66
C GLY A 372 25.83 0.86 -3.10
N SER A 373 25.74 0.25 -1.90
CA SER A 373 24.46 0.02 -1.23
C SER A 373 23.81 1.33 -0.77
N LYS A 374 24.61 2.29 -0.27
CA LYS A 374 24.12 3.63 0.11
C LYS A 374 23.57 4.40 -1.09
N LEU A 375 24.23 4.31 -2.25
CA LEU A 375 23.78 4.96 -3.49
C LEU A 375 22.43 4.42 -3.99
N ASN A 376 22.23 3.11 -3.89
CA ASN A 376 21.03 2.44 -4.39
C ASN A 376 19.92 2.29 -3.34
N ASN A 377 20.04 2.98 -2.19
CA ASN A 377 19.10 2.90 -1.05
C ASN A 377 18.89 1.48 -0.50
N VAL A 378 19.93 0.63 -0.59
CA VAL A 378 19.96 -0.71 0.01
C VAL A 378 20.63 -0.62 1.38
N THR A 379 19.87 -0.95 2.42
CA THR A 379 20.36 -0.90 3.81
C THR A 379 21.17 -2.15 4.14
N LEU A 380 22.49 -2.02 4.17
CA LEU A 380 23.40 -3.05 4.68
C LEU A 380 23.85 -2.72 6.10
N LYS A 381 23.77 -3.71 7.00
CA LYS A 381 24.36 -3.59 8.33
C LYS A 381 25.86 -3.84 8.23
N LEU A 382 26.66 -2.96 8.80
CA LEU A 382 28.12 -3.05 8.73
C LEU A 382 28.67 -4.36 9.32
N ARG A 383 28.01 -4.90 10.37
CA ARG A 383 28.31 -6.22 10.94
C ARG A 383 28.18 -7.36 9.92
N ASP A 384 27.12 -7.34 9.13
CA ASP A 384 26.84 -8.40 8.16
C ASP A 384 27.87 -8.35 7.01
N VAL A 385 28.23 -7.12 6.60
CA VAL A 385 29.27 -6.87 5.59
C VAL A 385 30.63 -7.41 6.04
N ILE A 386 31.05 -7.10 7.28
CA ILE A 386 32.30 -7.58 7.87
C ILE A 386 32.33 -9.12 7.97
N ASN A 387 31.25 -9.73 8.47
CA ASN A 387 31.17 -11.17 8.62
C ASN A 387 31.21 -11.91 7.28
N VAL A 388 30.55 -11.37 6.25
CA VAL A 388 30.61 -11.94 4.90
C VAL A 388 31.99 -11.76 4.28
N ALA A 389 32.62 -10.61 4.45
CA ALA A 389 33.97 -10.35 3.95
C ALA A 389 34.99 -11.33 4.55
N HIS A 390 34.96 -11.49 5.88
CA HIS A 390 35.84 -12.39 6.61
C HIS A 390 35.63 -13.85 6.20
N ASN A 391 34.38 -14.33 6.15
CA ASN A 391 34.05 -15.70 5.74
C ASN A 391 34.34 -15.97 4.25
N THR A 392 34.41 -14.94 3.41
CA THR A 392 34.76 -15.09 1.99
C THR A 392 36.28 -15.20 1.78
N LEU A 393 37.07 -14.51 2.60
CA LEU A 393 38.54 -14.58 2.57
C LEU A 393 39.10 -15.79 3.33
N ILE A 394 38.48 -16.17 4.45
CA ILE A 394 38.87 -17.31 5.27
C ILE A 394 37.69 -18.29 5.28
N ARG A 395 37.72 -19.26 4.38
CA ARG A 395 36.69 -20.29 4.27
C ARG A 395 36.63 -21.09 5.57
N SER A 396 35.41 -21.36 6.06
CA SER A 396 35.13 -22.13 7.28
C SER A 396 35.45 -21.43 8.62
N SER A 397 35.70 -20.11 8.63
CA SER A 397 35.82 -19.36 9.87
C SER A 397 34.46 -19.16 10.55
N SER A 398 34.41 -19.25 11.89
CA SER A 398 33.28 -18.76 12.68
C SER A 398 33.08 -17.25 12.47
N PRO A 399 31.85 -16.72 12.69
CA PRO A 399 31.61 -15.28 12.67
C PRO A 399 32.59 -14.55 13.59
N LEU A 400 33.08 -13.38 13.15
CA LEU A 400 34.11 -12.66 13.89
C LEU A 400 33.57 -12.23 15.26
N GLU A 401 34.26 -12.61 16.33
CA GLU A 401 33.92 -12.15 17.68
C GLU A 401 34.11 -10.63 17.80
N LEU A 402 33.37 -9.99 18.73
CA LEU A 402 33.51 -8.56 19.05
C LEU A 402 34.84 -8.27 19.77
N SER A 403 35.92 -8.53 19.06
CA SER A 403 37.31 -8.34 19.46
C SER A 403 37.89 -7.09 18.79
N GLU A 404 39.11 -6.72 19.17
CA GLU A 404 39.86 -5.61 18.59
C GLU A 404 39.95 -5.67 17.06
N LYS A 405 40.08 -6.88 16.49
CA LYS A 405 40.12 -7.11 15.03
C LYS A 405 38.83 -6.70 14.32
N TYR A 406 37.66 -6.90 14.94
CA TYR A 406 36.37 -6.46 14.39
C TYR A 406 36.28 -4.93 14.34
N TRP A 407 36.70 -4.27 15.42
CA TRP A 407 36.67 -2.81 15.52
C TRP A 407 37.66 -2.17 14.54
N ALA A 408 38.86 -2.72 14.40
CA ALA A 408 39.83 -2.28 13.41
C ALA A 408 39.29 -2.41 11.97
N MET A 409 38.68 -3.54 11.62
CA MET A 409 38.09 -3.73 10.28
C MET A 409 36.91 -2.79 10.03
N ARG A 410 36.08 -2.56 11.05
CA ARG A 410 34.96 -1.61 10.98
C ARG A 410 35.46 -0.19 10.70
N ASP A 411 36.45 0.26 11.46
CA ASP A 411 37.00 1.62 11.33
C ASP A 411 37.72 1.78 9.99
N ALA A 412 38.43 0.74 9.54
CA ALA A 412 39.06 0.73 8.23
C ALA A 412 38.04 0.82 7.08
N ILE A 413 36.87 0.18 7.16
CA ILE A 413 35.80 0.33 6.15
C ILE A 413 35.24 1.76 6.16
N VAL A 414 35.01 2.34 7.35
CA VAL A 414 34.48 3.71 7.48
C VAL A 414 35.47 4.75 6.96
N GLN A 415 36.77 4.58 7.21
CA GLN A 415 37.82 5.45 6.67
C GLN A 415 37.99 5.27 5.16
N ALA A 416 37.99 4.02 4.68
CA ALA A 416 38.09 3.71 3.26
C ALA A 416 36.88 4.25 2.47
N GLU A 417 35.68 4.33 3.06
CA GLU A 417 34.52 4.95 2.44
C GLU A 417 34.78 6.41 2.07
N LEU A 418 35.32 7.20 3.00
CA LEU A 418 35.67 8.60 2.75
C LEU A 418 36.80 8.73 1.72
N LEU A 419 37.79 7.84 1.79
CA LEU A 419 38.89 7.79 0.82
C LEU A 419 38.38 7.55 -0.61
N ILE A 420 37.54 6.53 -0.80
CA ILE A 420 36.98 6.18 -2.11
C ILE A 420 36.17 7.36 -2.66
N MET A 421 35.33 7.99 -1.84
CA MET A 421 34.55 9.17 -2.26
C MET A 421 35.41 10.37 -2.68
N ARG A 422 36.55 10.58 -2.01
CA ARG A 422 37.51 11.63 -2.38
C ARG A 422 38.26 11.30 -3.67
N MET A 423 38.73 10.07 -3.83
CA MET A 423 39.45 9.62 -5.03
C MET A 423 38.58 9.72 -6.28
N ILE A 424 37.30 9.37 -6.19
CA ILE A 424 36.34 9.53 -7.30
C ILE A 424 35.78 10.96 -7.43
N LYS A 425 36.33 11.92 -6.68
CA LYS A 425 35.95 13.36 -6.70
C LYS A 425 34.45 13.58 -6.52
N PHE A 426 33.79 12.74 -5.72
CA PHE A 426 32.33 12.73 -5.52
C PHE A 426 31.49 12.60 -6.81
N LYS A 427 32.09 12.16 -7.94
CA LYS A 427 31.40 11.93 -9.21
C LYS A 427 30.72 10.56 -9.20
N LEU A 428 29.59 10.47 -8.51
CA LEU A 428 28.81 9.24 -8.30
C LEU A 428 27.71 9.03 -9.35
N ASN A 429 27.75 9.75 -10.48
CA ASN A 429 26.71 9.68 -11.50
C ASN A 429 26.89 8.44 -12.38
N ILE A 430 26.49 7.28 -11.85
CA ILE A 430 26.61 5.99 -12.52
C ILE A 430 25.42 5.85 -13.47
N SER A 431 25.61 6.22 -14.75
CA SER A 431 24.70 5.77 -15.79
C SER A 431 24.91 4.27 -15.97
N ASP A 432 23.93 3.46 -15.59
CA ASP A 432 24.00 2.01 -15.66
C ASP A 432 24.47 1.54 -17.06
N PRO A 433 25.72 1.01 -17.19
CA PRO A 433 26.30 0.60 -18.47
C PRO A 433 25.46 -0.46 -19.17
N ILE A 434 24.68 -1.22 -18.40
CA ILE A 434 23.76 -2.27 -18.84
C ILE A 434 22.74 -1.72 -19.83
N LYS A 435 22.32 -0.44 -19.70
CA LYS A 435 21.37 0.17 -20.64
C LYS A 435 21.96 0.33 -22.04
N TYR A 436 23.23 0.69 -22.13
CA TYR A 436 23.94 0.85 -23.40
C TYR A 436 24.28 -0.50 -24.02
N LEU A 437 24.69 -1.47 -23.20
CA LEU A 437 24.93 -2.84 -23.65
C LEU A 437 23.65 -3.52 -24.16
N LEU A 438 22.51 -3.29 -23.50
CA LEU A 438 21.21 -3.79 -23.95
C LEU A 438 20.78 -3.15 -25.27
N LEU A 439 21.04 -1.85 -25.45
CA LEU A 439 20.76 -1.15 -26.70
C LEU A 439 21.63 -1.70 -27.83
N TYR A 440 22.93 -1.87 -27.58
CA TYR A 440 23.88 -2.44 -28.53
C TYR A 440 23.52 -3.88 -28.91
N TYR A 441 23.19 -4.72 -27.92
CA TYR A 441 22.69 -6.08 -28.14
C TYR A 441 21.42 -6.11 -28.99
N LYS A 442 20.46 -5.22 -28.73
CA LYS A 442 19.23 -5.10 -29.53
C LYS A 442 19.50 -4.66 -30.97
N SER A 443 20.43 -3.73 -31.16
CA SER A 443 20.86 -3.28 -32.48
C SER A 443 21.54 -4.41 -33.26
N LEU A 444 22.50 -5.10 -32.64
CA LEU A 444 23.19 -6.25 -33.24
C LEU A 444 22.22 -7.40 -33.56
N LYS A 445 21.23 -7.66 -32.70
CA LYS A 445 20.18 -8.67 -32.94
C LYS A 445 19.34 -8.36 -34.18
N GLY A 446 19.19 -7.09 -34.53
CA GLY A 446 18.50 -6.66 -35.75
C GLY A 446 19.36 -6.81 -37.01
N TRP A 447 20.68 -6.82 -36.87
CA TRP A 447 21.64 -6.88 -37.99
C TRP A 447 22.05 -8.31 -38.36
N LEU A 448 22.11 -9.24 -37.39
CA LEU A 448 22.51 -10.63 -37.64
C LEU A 448 21.33 -11.58 -37.95
N HIS A 449 21.50 -12.41 -38.98
CA HIS A 449 20.55 -13.46 -39.35
C HIS A 449 20.43 -14.49 -38.20
N PRO A 450 19.26 -15.15 -37.99
CA PRO A 450 19.04 -16.09 -36.89
C PRO A 450 20.04 -17.25 -36.77
N GLU A 451 20.71 -17.63 -37.85
CA GLU A 451 21.65 -18.76 -37.89
C GLU A 451 23.05 -18.36 -37.41
N ASP A 452 23.59 -17.25 -37.91
CA ASP A 452 24.88 -16.66 -37.52
C ASP A 452 24.94 -16.26 -36.02
N ARG A 453 23.76 -16.04 -35.41
CA ARG A 453 23.64 -15.72 -33.97
C ARG A 453 24.11 -16.84 -33.04
N LYS A 454 24.11 -18.09 -33.50
CA LYS A 454 24.55 -19.24 -32.69
C LYS A 454 26.06 -19.40 -32.70
N GLU A 455 26.72 -18.96 -33.77
CA GLU A 455 28.17 -19.12 -33.98
C GLU A 455 28.97 -18.02 -33.28
N VAL A 456 28.44 -16.81 -33.14
CA VAL A 456 29.16 -15.68 -32.51
C VAL A 456 29.14 -15.79 -30.97
N PRO A 457 30.28 -16.11 -30.31
CA PRO A 457 30.33 -16.29 -28.85
C PRO A 457 29.99 -15.00 -28.10
N LEU A 458 30.32 -13.84 -28.69
CA LEU A 458 30.11 -12.51 -28.13
C LEU A 458 28.63 -12.21 -27.83
N MET A 459 27.69 -12.65 -28.69
CA MET A 459 26.26 -12.43 -28.43
C MET A 459 25.74 -13.28 -27.28
N ASN A 460 26.23 -14.52 -27.18
CA ASN A 460 25.87 -15.43 -26.11
C ASN A 460 26.47 -14.94 -24.78
N SER A 461 27.74 -14.54 -24.76
CA SER A 461 28.41 -13.96 -23.61
C SER A 461 27.77 -12.62 -23.18
N ALA A 462 27.44 -11.74 -24.11
CA ALA A 462 26.75 -10.46 -23.81
C ALA A 462 25.31 -10.66 -23.32
N MET A 463 24.55 -11.57 -23.94
CA MET A 463 23.20 -11.94 -23.47
C MET A 463 23.27 -12.59 -22.08
N SER A 464 24.28 -13.42 -21.86
CA SER A 464 24.50 -14.09 -20.59
C SER A 464 24.88 -13.07 -19.50
N PHE A 465 25.80 -12.14 -19.80
CA PHE A 465 26.12 -11.00 -18.92
C PHE A 465 24.86 -10.15 -18.64
N LEU A 466 24.03 -9.83 -19.64
CA LEU A 466 22.77 -9.11 -19.44
C LEU A 466 21.75 -9.89 -18.60
N MET A 467 21.68 -11.22 -18.77
CA MET A 467 20.83 -12.14 -18.00
C MET A 467 21.30 -12.30 -16.54
N VAL A 468 22.58 -12.09 -16.25
CA VAL A 468 23.10 -11.97 -14.87
C VAL A 468 22.49 -10.78 -14.12
N PHE A 469 21.95 -9.78 -14.83
CA PHE A 469 21.32 -8.58 -14.25
C PHE A 469 19.78 -8.56 -14.36
N ASP A 470 19.16 -9.69 -14.73
CA ASP A 470 17.70 -9.87 -14.70
C ASP A 470 17.27 -10.42 -13.30
N PRO A 471 16.32 -9.78 -12.58
CA PRO A 471 15.92 -10.20 -11.24
C PRO A 471 15.28 -11.59 -11.11
N GLU A 472 14.94 -12.26 -12.21
CA GLU A 472 14.23 -13.56 -12.21
C GLU A 472 15.10 -14.79 -12.55
N ILE A 473 16.43 -14.67 -12.63
CA ILE A 473 17.31 -15.82 -12.96
C ILE A 473 17.91 -16.49 -11.72
N ASN A 474 17.89 -17.83 -11.75
CA ASN A 474 18.41 -18.70 -10.70
C ASN A 474 19.92 -18.46 -10.49
N LYS A 475 20.35 -18.39 -9.23
CA LYS A 475 21.72 -18.04 -8.81
C LYS A 475 22.81 -18.91 -9.46
N ASP A 476 22.45 -20.10 -9.90
CA ASP A 476 23.38 -21.09 -10.48
C ASP A 476 23.73 -20.81 -11.95
N LYS A 477 22.80 -20.25 -12.74
CA LYS A 477 23.07 -19.87 -14.13
C LYS A 477 23.98 -18.64 -14.22
N VAL A 478 23.90 -17.76 -13.23
CA VAL A 478 24.71 -16.53 -13.16
C VAL A 478 26.20 -16.83 -13.05
N TRP A 479 26.56 -17.85 -12.29
CA TRP A 479 27.95 -18.25 -12.08
C TRP A 479 28.56 -18.96 -13.28
N GLU A 480 27.83 -19.90 -13.89
CA GLU A 480 28.27 -20.63 -15.09
C GLU A 480 28.57 -19.68 -16.27
N ILE A 481 27.75 -18.65 -16.38
CA ILE A 481 27.89 -17.60 -17.38
C ILE A 481 29.08 -16.69 -17.08
N SER A 482 29.27 -16.32 -15.81
CA SER A 482 30.40 -15.48 -15.41
C SER A 482 31.73 -16.19 -15.63
N GLU A 483 31.83 -17.49 -15.36
CA GLU A 483 33.05 -18.26 -15.64
C GLU A 483 33.34 -18.35 -17.12
N LYS A 484 32.33 -18.60 -17.97
CA LYS A 484 32.50 -18.63 -19.44
C LYS A 484 32.96 -17.29 -20.03
N ILE A 485 32.50 -16.17 -19.46
CA ILE A 485 32.93 -14.82 -19.90
C ILE A 485 34.37 -14.57 -19.49
N MET A 486 34.76 -14.97 -18.27
CA MET A 486 36.12 -14.76 -17.76
C MET A 486 37.14 -15.69 -18.45
N ASP A 487 36.77 -16.92 -18.76
CA ASP A 487 37.59 -17.85 -19.57
C ASP A 487 37.81 -17.35 -21.01
N CYS A 488 36.89 -16.56 -21.56
CA CYS A 488 37.08 -15.89 -22.85
C CYS A 488 38.11 -14.75 -22.75
N TYR A 489 38.13 -14.01 -21.64
CA TYR A 489 39.10 -12.93 -21.40
C TYR A 489 40.53 -13.49 -21.21
N ASP A 490 40.67 -14.61 -20.51
CA ASP A 490 41.99 -15.24 -20.27
C ASP A 490 42.56 -15.91 -21.54
N LYS A 491 41.73 -16.22 -22.55
CA LYS A 491 42.19 -16.76 -23.85
C LYS A 491 42.62 -15.67 -24.85
N GLU A 492 42.13 -14.43 -24.69
CA GLU A 492 42.53 -13.31 -25.54
C GLU A 492 43.88 -12.70 -25.11
N SER A 493 44.34 -12.93 -23.87
CA SER A 493 45.62 -12.40 -23.37
C SER A 493 46.86 -13.22 -23.79
N GLU A 494 46.66 -14.43 -24.34
CA GLU A 494 47.74 -15.25 -24.93
C GLU A 494 48.00 -14.92 -26.42
N GLY A 495 47.20 -14.04 -27.02
CA GLY A 495 47.43 -13.51 -28.37
C GLY A 495 48.16 -12.17 -28.35
N THR A 496 49.46 -12.16 -28.65
CA THR A 496 50.19 -10.92 -28.97
C THR A 496 49.68 -10.30 -30.27
N PHE A 497 49.18 -9.06 -30.16
CA PHE A 497 48.82 -8.04 -31.18
C PHE A 497 47.79 -8.39 -32.25
#